data_AF-A0A7K3ZNV1-F1
#
_entry.id   AF-A0A7K3ZNV1-F1
#
_cell.length_a   1.000
_cell.length_b   1.000
_cell.length_c   1.000
_cell.angle_alpha   90.00
_cell.angle_beta   90.00
_cell.angle_gamma   90.00
#
_symmetry.space_group_name_H-M   'P 1'
#
loop_
_entity.id
_entity.type
_entity.pdbx_description
1 polymer ?
#
loop_
_entity_poly.entity_id
_entity_poly.type
_entity_poly.pdbx_seq_one_letter_code
_entity_poly.pdbx_strand_id
1 'polypeptide(L)'
;MKRIEVISLLKEISSGCKNLSPDSILLVKAQLDDQLSGGGYQLHIRMALDPLKVEQIKEAASRNFLAVHEEKGEVIIIYKPKTIEA
;
A
#
# COMPACT_ATOMS: atom_id res chain seq x y z
N MET A 1 4.25 -6.56 13.99
CA MET A 1 3.15 -5.61 14.26
C MET A 1 1.83 -6.35 14.47
N LYS A 2 0.94 -5.79 15.28
CA LYS A 2 -0.47 -6.24 15.38
C LYS A 2 -1.28 -5.63 14.24
N ARG A 3 -2.35 -6.30 13.80
CA ARG A 3 -3.23 -5.87 12.68
C ARG A 3 -3.75 -4.43 12.83
N ILE A 4 -3.99 -3.97 14.05
CA ILE A 4 -4.46 -2.59 14.32
C ILE A 4 -3.38 -1.56 14.00
N GLU A 5 -2.13 -1.80 14.39
CA GLU A 5 -1.00 -0.88 14.15
C GLU A 5 -0.77 -0.68 12.65
N VAL A 6 -1.00 -1.73 11.87
CA VAL A 6 -0.88 -1.75 10.41
C VAL A 6 -1.92 -0.87 9.74
N ILE A 7 -3.15 -0.97 10.22
CA ILE A 7 -4.27 -0.18 9.70
C ILE A 7 -4.01 1.28 10.02
N SER A 8 -3.52 1.60 11.21
CA SER A 8 -3.11 2.96 11.58
C SER A 8 -1.99 3.46 10.67
N LEU A 9 -0.94 2.67 10.44
CA LEU A 9 0.17 3.04 9.58
C LEU A 9 -0.27 3.27 8.11
N LEU A 10 -1.06 2.37 7.53
CA LEU A 10 -1.57 2.55 6.17
C LEU A 10 -2.48 3.78 6.05
N LYS A 11 -3.26 4.09 7.10
CA LYS A 11 -4.05 5.32 7.16
C LYS A 11 -3.17 6.56 7.27
N GLU A 12 -2.08 6.52 8.05
CA GLU A 12 -1.12 7.61 8.16
C GLU A 12 -0.41 7.87 6.83
N ILE A 13 0.10 6.82 6.17
CA ILE A 13 0.71 6.92 4.84
C ILE A 13 -0.33 7.48 3.86
N SER A 14 -1.56 6.94 3.85
CA SER A 14 -2.64 7.44 2.99
C SER A 14 -2.95 8.92 3.26
N SER A 15 -3.00 9.35 4.52
CA SER A 15 -3.29 10.74 4.91
C SER A 15 -2.18 11.70 4.46
N GLY A 16 -0.91 11.35 4.72
CA GLY A 16 0.24 12.15 4.28
C GLY A 16 0.31 12.26 2.75
N CYS A 17 -0.06 11.19 2.07
CA CYS A 17 -0.14 11.09 0.62
C CYS A 17 -1.32 11.86 0.01
N LYS A 18 -2.50 11.84 0.64
CA LYS A 18 -3.71 12.54 0.16
C LYS A 18 -3.54 14.06 0.14
N ASN A 19 -2.73 14.62 1.03
CA ASN A 19 -2.38 16.05 0.99
C ASN A 19 -1.58 16.43 -0.26
N LEU A 20 -0.89 15.46 -0.89
CA LEU A 20 -0.06 15.69 -2.06
C LEU A 20 -0.79 15.35 -3.37
N SER A 21 -1.60 14.29 -3.38
CA SER A 21 -2.33 13.82 -4.57
C SER A 21 -3.53 12.95 -4.16
N PRO A 22 -4.68 13.56 -3.83
CA PRO A 22 -5.83 12.87 -3.25
C PRO A 22 -6.48 11.84 -4.19
N ASP A 23 -6.40 12.07 -5.51
CA ASP A 23 -7.02 11.19 -6.53
C ASP A 23 -6.14 10.02 -6.97
N SER A 24 -4.87 10.04 -6.57
CA SER A 24 -3.89 9.03 -6.96
C SER A 24 -3.75 7.91 -5.94
N ILE A 25 -4.30 8.09 -4.73
CA ILE A 25 -4.02 7.22 -3.59
C ILE A 25 -5.32 6.77 -2.91
N LEU A 26 -5.55 5.46 -2.96
CA LEU A 26 -6.77 4.81 -2.49
C LEU A 26 -6.43 3.83 -1.39
N LEU A 27 -7.12 3.94 -0.25
CA LEU A 27 -7.03 2.94 0.82
C LEU A 27 -8.19 1.95 0.64
N VAL A 28 -7.85 0.74 0.21
CA VAL A 28 -8.82 -0.32 -0.11
C VAL A 28 -8.81 -1.34 1.02
N LYS A 29 -9.99 -1.77 1.46
CA LYS A 29 -10.09 -2.90 2.39
C LYS A 29 -9.94 -4.19 1.60
N ALA A 30 -8.86 -4.93 1.83
CA ALA A 30 -8.68 -6.23 1.21
C ALA A 30 -9.77 -7.20 1.67
N GLN A 31 -10.36 -7.90 0.71
CA GLN A 31 -11.23 -9.02 1.00
C GLN A 31 -10.40 -10.21 1.51
N LEU A 32 -11.04 -11.15 2.21
CA LEU A 32 -10.35 -12.35 2.74
C LEU A 32 -9.71 -13.19 1.62
N ASP A 33 -10.34 -13.21 0.46
CA ASP A 33 -9.90 -13.96 -0.73
C ASP A 33 -8.93 -13.18 -1.62
N ASP A 34 -8.55 -11.98 -1.21
CA ASP A 34 -7.56 -11.21 -1.95
C ASP A 34 -6.24 -12.00 -2.07
N GLN A 35 -5.71 -12.09 -3.29
CA GLN A 35 -4.54 -12.92 -3.60
C GLN A 35 -3.25 -12.32 -3.02
N LEU A 36 -3.21 -11.01 -2.86
CA LEU A 36 -2.06 -10.30 -2.33
C LEU A 36 -2.07 -10.31 -0.81
N SER A 37 -3.22 -10.25 -0.15
CA SER A 37 -3.30 -10.19 1.32
C SER A 37 -4.38 -11.10 1.92
N GLY A 38 -4.09 -11.73 3.06
CA GLY A 38 -5.05 -12.58 3.81
C GLY A 38 -6.15 -11.80 4.55
N GLY A 39 -6.67 -10.73 3.96
CA GLY A 39 -7.59 -9.78 4.57
C GLY A 39 -6.88 -8.65 5.34
N GLY A 40 -7.46 -7.44 5.31
CA GLY A 40 -6.83 -6.24 5.89
C GLY A 40 -7.13 -4.98 5.12
N TYR A 41 -6.11 -4.14 4.91
CA TYR A 41 -6.15 -2.96 4.06
C TYR A 41 -4.94 -2.96 3.14
N GLN A 42 -5.11 -2.36 1.98
CA GLN A 42 -4.10 -2.16 0.94
C GLN A 42 -4.10 -0.68 0.57
N LEU A 43 -2.93 -0.14 0.31
CA LEU A 43 -2.80 1.19 -0.25
C LEU A 43 -2.49 1.06 -1.74
N HIS A 44 -3.37 1.60 -2.56
CA HIS A 44 -3.32 1.59 -4.02
C HIS A 44 -2.87 2.95 -4.49
N ILE A 45 -1.74 3.00 -5.20
CA ILE A 45 -1.09 4.23 -5.68
C ILE A 45 -0.98 4.15 -7.19
N ARG A 46 -1.80 4.95 -7.88
CA ARG A 46 -1.79 5.02 -9.34
C ARG A 46 -0.47 5.62 -9.82
N MET A 47 0.17 5.02 -10.82
CA MET A 47 1.43 5.52 -11.40
C MET A 47 1.29 6.82 -12.20
N ALA A 48 0.08 7.41 -12.25
CA ALA A 48 -0.08 8.82 -12.64
C ALA A 48 0.59 9.80 -11.65
N LEU A 49 0.95 9.31 -10.46
CA LEU A 49 1.78 10.04 -9.50
C LEU A 49 3.21 10.22 -10.03
N ASP A 50 3.84 11.36 -9.73
CA ASP A 50 5.25 11.63 -10.04
C ASP A 50 6.15 10.45 -9.65
N PRO A 51 6.99 9.91 -10.57
CA PRO A 51 7.86 8.77 -10.28
C PRO A 51 8.73 8.94 -9.03
N LEU A 52 9.16 10.17 -8.76
CA LEU A 52 10.01 10.48 -7.60
C LEU A 52 9.22 10.36 -6.29
N LYS A 53 7.92 10.71 -6.31
CA LYS A 53 7.01 10.48 -5.18
C LYS A 53 6.70 8.99 -5.01
N VAL A 54 6.54 8.26 -6.11
CA VAL A 54 6.33 6.81 -6.07
C VAL A 54 7.50 6.12 -5.36
N GLU A 55 8.74 6.46 -5.73
CA GLU A 55 9.93 5.92 -5.08
C GLU A 55 10.01 6.28 -3.59
N GLN A 56 9.70 7.53 -3.20
CA GLN A 56 9.65 7.92 -1.79
C GLN A 56 8.64 7.09 -0.99
N ILE A 57 7.48 6.78 -1.57
CA ILE A 57 6.47 5.97 -0.89
C ILE A 57 6.91 4.50 -0.81
N LYS A 58 7.59 3.96 -1.83
CA LYS A 58 8.20 2.62 -1.77
C LYS A 58 9.27 2.55 -0.68
N GLU A 59 10.12 3.56 -0.54
CA GLU A 59 11.08 3.65 0.56
C GLU A 59 10.38 3.66 1.92
N ALA A 60 9.35 4.49 2.08
CA ALA A 60 8.58 4.56 3.31
C ALA A 60 7.92 3.20 3.65
N ALA A 61 7.39 2.51 2.65
CA ALA A 61 6.85 1.17 2.80
C ALA A 61 7.92 0.18 3.27
N SER A 62 9.09 0.17 2.63
CA SER A 62 10.21 -0.70 3.00
C SER A 62 10.72 -0.44 4.42
N ARG A 63 10.85 0.83 4.84
CA ARG A 63 11.28 1.20 6.20
C ARG A 63 10.31 0.72 7.28
N ASN A 64 9.04 0.58 6.92
CA ASN A 64 7.99 0.11 7.82
C ASN A 64 7.66 -1.39 7.63
N PHE A 65 8.52 -2.15 6.95
CA PHE A 65 8.35 -3.59 6.70
C PHE A 65 7.02 -3.93 6.00
N LEU A 66 6.57 -3.05 5.10
CA LEU A 66 5.43 -3.30 4.22
C LEU A 66 5.94 -3.90 2.90
N ALA A 67 5.15 -4.79 2.31
CA ALA A 67 5.38 -5.33 0.99
C ALA A 67 4.83 -4.36 -0.08
N VAL A 68 5.52 -4.32 -1.21
CA VAL A 68 5.19 -3.48 -2.37
C VAL A 68 4.99 -4.42 -3.55
N HIS A 69 3.87 -4.26 -4.25
CA HIS A 69 3.53 -4.97 -5.48
C HIS A 69 3.26 -3.95 -6.57
N GLU A 70 3.70 -4.24 -7.78
CA GLU A 70 3.42 -3.38 -8.95
C GLU A 70 2.56 -4.18 -9.93
N GLU A 71 1.36 -3.69 -10.23
CA GLU A 71 0.44 -4.33 -11.16
C GLU A 71 -0.18 -3.27 -12.09
N LYS A 72 -0.14 -3.50 -13.41
CA LYS A 72 -0.90 -2.70 -14.42
C LYS A 72 -0.77 -1.17 -14.31
N GLY A 73 0.39 -0.66 -13.90
CA GLY A 73 0.58 0.78 -13.74
C GLY A 73 0.10 1.33 -12.39
N GLU A 74 0.02 0.47 -11.37
CA GLU A 74 -0.34 0.81 -9.99
C GLU A 74 0.64 0.15 -9.02
N VAL A 75 0.99 0.89 -7.96
CA VAL A 75 1.80 0.40 -6.84
C VAL A 75 0.87 0.11 -5.67
N ILE A 76 0.85 -1.15 -5.24
CA ILE A 76 0.00 -1.65 -4.17
C ILE A 76 0.88 -1.98 -2.96
N ILE A 77 0.60 -1.37 -1.82
CA ILE A 77 1.35 -1.56 -0.58
C ILE A 77 0.49 -2.32 0.43
N ILE A 78 1.06 -3.40 0.95
CA ILE A 78 0.36 -4.35 1.84
C ILE A 78 1.25 -4.78 3.01
N TYR A 79 0.66 -5.08 4.16
CA TYR A 79 1.44 -5.44 5.35
C TYR A 79 1.81 -6.92 5.45
N LYS A 80 0.91 -7.80 5.02
CA LYS A 80 1.09 -9.24 5.12
C LYS A 80 0.82 -9.83 3.74
N PRO A 81 1.82 -9.83 2.84
CA PRO A 81 1.67 -10.54 1.59
C PRO A 81 1.25 -11.97 1.93
N LYS A 82 0.24 -12.50 1.25
CA LYS A 82 0.16 -13.96 1.13
C LYS A 82 1.48 -14.36 0.47
N THR A 83 2.14 -15.37 1.02
CA THR A 83 3.24 -16.01 0.31
C THR A 83 2.61 -16.54 -0.98
N ILE A 84 2.74 -15.80 -2.07
CA ILE A 84 2.39 -16.30 -3.38
C ILE A 84 3.55 -17.23 -3.69
N GLU A 85 3.41 -18.51 -3.32
CA GLU A 85 4.32 -19.53 -3.83
C GLU A 85 4.24 -19.45 -5.35
N ALA A 86 5.38 -19.15 -5.96
CA ALA A 86 5.55 -19.04 -7.41
C ALA A 86 5.42 -20.41 -8.08
#